data_AF-A0A2M7Z7R6-F1
#
_entry.id   AF-A0A2M7Z7R6-F1
#
_cell.length_a   1.000
_cell.length_b   1.000
_cell.length_c   1.000
_cell.angle_alpha   90.00
_cell.angle_beta   90.00
_cell.angle_gamma   90.00
#
_symmetry.space_group_name_H-M   'P 1'
#
loop_
_entity.id
_entity.type
_entity.pdbx_description
1 polymer ?
#
loop_
_entity_poly.entity_id
_entity_poly.type
_entity_poly.pdbx_seq_one_letter_code
_entity_poly.pdbx_strand_id
1 'polypeptide(L)'
;SVEVIKVAKIGFLKKLKSGDISDALKIKNNFIISEEFLQGVEVIEAAKIGLLGCLKNTNLGYTLKVKDVLKNEFALQLETTKTFDKVYNIFGDKLTYNIYLKCEHLLNGEVSDEIKKFGVTIGGEAGINQLRSKFREYSHGIIINQGFDAEELIDSKLKRATFQGLVQYTGSQWGSHGEEEFEETIETYLSKKDSLRSLPEVYVPSEVMGIKKIKQIDAETFEYSEQFLSKYGNLLKSLKRGSGYAKKKEDGIREIISKLEESLGNLKASLEDKKRSYEKKISNEEDEKERNKMERALARLPEKIGVVSKINLKSIQNPIELFETLHSLNDNDINEILKDLMFYVSFQLKPELQQTKDLSEFDKDAPTVADISWVMDTIQHIVLQETVEPYFTKQYFDPEEKLKPKDRKRKEIELQTKIRKLFNVSALNDELSKMTGETSTDTIKMQFVPQRNLLTEFSGHFSDACWASQYDSILEEFPNFISVAMIQNPGNPKHEKIAGGSFLIEAKAQNGEDLLIIRGLNPQENLINQLSPEDFYENFIRHFKEIAERQGRKLAIVIDDHSGGSSTNRPLLYEFLNKLKNNLRKVKLAFDEETNFNGYKIVDDCYLVG
;
A
#
# COMPACT_ATOMS: atom_id res chain seq x y z
N SER A 1 35.78 11.61 -30.38
CA SER A 1 37.00 12.08 -29.68
C SER A 1 37.40 11.02 -28.66
N VAL A 2 38.69 10.67 -28.58
CA VAL A 2 39.25 9.72 -27.58
C VAL A 2 38.92 10.15 -26.15
N GLU A 3 38.87 11.46 -25.91
CA GLU A 3 38.57 12.06 -24.62
C GLU A 3 37.12 11.83 -24.19
N VAL A 4 36.18 11.89 -25.15
CA VAL A 4 34.76 11.59 -24.91
C VAL A 4 34.55 10.12 -24.51
N ILE A 5 35.27 9.19 -25.15
CA ILE A 5 35.20 7.75 -24.80
C ILE A 5 35.78 7.52 -23.40
N LYS A 6 36.87 8.20 -23.04
CA LYS A 6 37.47 8.11 -21.69
C LYS A 6 36.50 8.58 -20.61
N VAL A 7 35.83 9.72 -20.82
CA VAL A 7 34.82 10.24 -19.90
C VAL A 7 33.61 9.30 -19.81
N ALA A 8 33.16 8.74 -20.93
CA ALA A 8 32.08 7.75 -20.95
C ALA A 8 32.41 6.50 -20.13
N LYS A 9 33.64 5.96 -20.26
CA LYS A 9 34.11 4.81 -19.45
C LYS A 9 34.11 5.12 -17.94
N ILE A 10 34.58 6.30 -17.54
CA ILE A 10 34.56 6.74 -16.13
C ILE A 10 33.12 6.88 -15.63
N GLY A 11 32.25 7.52 -16.42
CA GLY A 11 30.83 7.66 -16.11
C GLY A 11 30.15 6.31 -15.95
N PHE A 12 30.43 5.38 -16.86
CA PHE A 12 29.92 4.00 -16.82
C PHE A 12 30.32 3.28 -15.52
N LEU A 13 31.61 3.29 -15.16
CA LEU A 13 32.09 2.68 -13.91
C LEU A 13 31.46 3.32 -12.67
N LYS A 14 31.29 4.65 -12.66
CA LYS A 14 30.64 5.36 -11.56
C LYS A 14 29.19 4.92 -11.38
N LYS A 15 28.45 4.80 -12.49
CA LYS A 15 27.04 4.37 -12.48
C LYS A 15 26.88 2.91 -12.08
N LEU A 16 27.78 2.03 -12.52
CA LEU A 16 27.84 0.65 -12.04
C LEU A 16 28.08 0.59 -10.53
N LYS A 17 29.07 1.30 -10.00
CA LYS A 17 29.38 1.31 -8.56
C LYS A 17 28.23 1.81 -7.70
N SER A 18 27.40 2.72 -8.21
CA SER A 18 26.21 3.21 -7.50
C SER A 18 24.97 2.33 -7.66
N GLY A 19 25.03 1.27 -8.49
CA GLY A 19 23.86 0.43 -8.79
C GLY A 19 22.81 1.08 -9.71
N ASP A 20 23.18 2.16 -10.42
CA ASP A 20 22.30 2.89 -11.35
C ASP A 20 22.43 2.29 -12.75
N ILE A 21 21.71 1.19 -12.97
CA ILE A 21 21.85 0.37 -14.18
C ILE A 21 21.22 1.03 -15.41
N SER A 22 20.19 1.86 -15.22
CA SER A 22 19.52 2.58 -16.31
C SER A 22 20.47 3.57 -16.96
N ASP A 23 21.17 4.38 -16.16
CA ASP A 23 22.13 5.33 -16.71
C ASP A 23 23.40 4.63 -17.24
N ALA A 24 23.83 3.53 -16.64
CA ALA A 24 24.91 2.71 -17.19
C ALA A 24 24.56 2.16 -18.59
N LEU A 25 23.32 1.69 -18.79
CA LEU A 25 22.80 1.26 -20.09
C LEU A 25 22.76 2.40 -21.11
N LYS A 26 22.27 3.58 -20.72
CA LYS A 26 22.28 4.77 -21.60
C LYS A 26 23.70 5.11 -22.06
N ILE A 27 24.68 5.05 -21.15
CA ILE A 27 26.08 5.30 -21.48
C ILE A 27 26.60 4.22 -22.44
N LYS A 28 26.33 2.93 -22.19
CA LYS A 28 26.72 1.85 -23.12
C LYS A 28 26.11 2.02 -24.51
N ASN A 29 24.85 2.44 -24.61
CA ASN A 29 24.14 2.53 -25.89
C ASN A 29 24.50 3.80 -26.68
N ASN A 30 24.83 4.90 -25.99
CA ASN A 30 25.16 6.17 -26.63
C ASN A 30 26.65 6.35 -26.96
N PHE A 31 27.52 5.53 -26.37
CA PHE A 31 28.97 5.61 -26.58
C PHE A 31 29.53 4.26 -27.06
N ILE A 32 30.50 4.29 -27.98
CA ILE A 32 31.17 3.08 -28.48
C ILE A 32 32.11 2.56 -27.39
N ILE A 33 31.57 1.75 -26.47
CA ILE A 33 32.33 1.05 -25.43
C ILE A 33 32.70 -0.35 -25.97
N SER A 34 33.99 -0.67 -25.97
CA SER A 34 34.47 -1.97 -26.46
C SER A 34 34.07 -3.11 -25.52
N GLU A 35 33.81 -4.30 -26.09
CA GLU A 35 33.57 -5.52 -25.32
C GLU A 35 34.73 -5.85 -24.38
N GLU A 36 35.97 -5.61 -24.82
CA GLU A 36 37.18 -5.78 -23.99
C GLU A 36 37.11 -4.95 -22.70
N PHE A 37 36.60 -3.72 -22.77
CA PHE A 37 36.44 -2.89 -21.58
C PHE A 37 35.29 -3.42 -20.70
N LEU A 38 34.17 -3.82 -21.30
CA LEU A 38 33.03 -4.37 -20.57
C LEU A 38 33.41 -5.65 -19.80
N GLN A 39 34.31 -6.47 -20.34
CA GLN A 39 34.82 -7.68 -19.68
C GLN A 39 36.05 -7.41 -18.79
N GLY A 40 36.43 -6.14 -18.61
CA GLY A 40 37.57 -5.73 -17.81
C GLY A 40 37.33 -5.91 -16.31
N VAL A 41 38.42 -6.20 -15.58
CA VAL A 41 38.40 -6.38 -14.12
C VAL A 41 37.76 -5.19 -13.39
N GLU A 42 38.02 -3.97 -13.85
CA GLU A 42 37.44 -2.75 -13.27
C GLU A 42 35.92 -2.69 -13.39
N VAL A 43 35.36 -3.17 -14.51
CA VAL A 43 33.92 -3.23 -14.74
C VAL A 43 33.28 -4.32 -13.90
N ILE A 44 33.90 -5.50 -13.83
CA ILE A 44 33.48 -6.62 -12.98
C ILE A 44 33.42 -6.18 -11.51
N GLU A 45 34.46 -5.49 -11.03
CA GLU A 45 34.53 -5.01 -9.65
C GLU A 45 33.49 -3.90 -9.38
N ALA A 46 33.33 -2.96 -10.33
CA ALA A 46 32.30 -1.93 -10.24
C ALA A 46 30.89 -2.52 -10.18
N ALA A 47 30.62 -3.54 -11.00
CA ALA A 47 29.35 -4.26 -11.02
C ALA A 47 29.09 -5.04 -9.72
N LYS A 48 30.13 -5.70 -9.17
CA LYS A 48 30.06 -6.38 -7.86
C LYS A 48 29.68 -5.39 -6.75
N ILE A 49 30.39 -4.27 -6.66
CA ILE A 49 30.12 -3.21 -5.68
C ILE A 49 28.69 -2.69 -5.83
N GLY A 50 28.26 -2.41 -7.06
CA GLY A 50 26.90 -1.96 -7.36
C GLY A 50 25.83 -2.94 -6.90
N LEU A 51 25.95 -4.22 -7.27
CA LEU A 51 24.98 -5.25 -6.91
C LEU A 51 24.85 -5.43 -5.40
N LEU A 52 25.98 -5.46 -4.68
CA LEU A 52 25.99 -5.54 -3.22
C LEU A 52 25.45 -4.27 -2.57
N GLY A 53 25.73 -3.11 -3.16
CA GLY A 53 25.16 -1.83 -2.76
C GLY A 53 23.63 -1.81 -2.91
N CYS A 54 23.09 -2.39 -3.99
CA CYS A 54 21.66 -2.56 -4.17
C CYS A 54 21.07 -3.49 -3.11
N LEU A 55 21.68 -4.66 -2.88
CA LEU A 55 21.20 -5.60 -1.86
C LEU A 55 21.18 -4.97 -0.45
N LYS A 56 22.12 -4.05 -0.18
CA LYS A 56 22.21 -3.34 1.11
C LYS A 56 21.20 -2.20 1.24
N ASN A 57 20.99 -1.42 0.19
CA ASN A 57 20.31 -0.11 0.28
C ASN A 57 18.99 -0.03 -0.50
N THR A 58 18.56 -1.11 -1.15
CA THR A 58 17.33 -1.16 -1.96
C THR A 58 16.54 -2.43 -1.66
N ASN A 59 15.31 -2.54 -2.17
CA ASN A 59 14.54 -3.77 -2.06
C ASN A 59 15.13 -4.90 -2.93
N LEU A 60 14.79 -6.15 -2.56
CA LEU A 60 15.33 -7.34 -3.24
C LEU A 60 14.88 -7.43 -4.71
N GLY A 61 13.69 -6.92 -5.04
CA GLY A 61 13.17 -6.87 -6.41
C GLY A 61 14.04 -6.02 -7.32
N TYR A 62 14.44 -4.82 -6.88
CA TYR A 62 15.38 -3.96 -7.62
C TYR A 62 16.74 -4.62 -7.75
N THR A 63 17.23 -5.27 -6.69
CA THR A 63 18.49 -6.02 -6.73
C THR A 63 18.46 -7.15 -7.77
N LEU A 64 17.35 -7.87 -7.89
CA LEU A 64 17.14 -8.89 -8.93
C LEU A 64 17.14 -8.27 -10.33
N LYS A 65 16.45 -7.14 -10.54
CA LYS A 65 16.48 -6.40 -11.82
C LYS A 65 17.91 -6.01 -12.21
N VAL A 66 18.68 -5.46 -11.27
CA VAL A 66 20.10 -5.10 -11.49
C VAL A 66 20.92 -6.34 -11.86
N LYS A 67 20.78 -7.44 -11.12
CA LYS A 67 21.46 -8.71 -11.39
C LYS A 67 21.19 -9.21 -12.82
N ASP A 68 19.93 -9.16 -13.25
CA ASP A 68 19.52 -9.64 -14.57
C ASP A 68 20.07 -8.76 -15.69
N VAL A 69 20.09 -7.43 -15.50
CA VAL A 69 20.72 -6.52 -16.47
C VAL A 69 22.24 -6.74 -16.56
N LEU A 70 22.93 -6.88 -15.42
CA LEU A 70 24.37 -7.19 -15.41
C LEU A 70 24.69 -8.48 -16.18
N LYS A 71 23.83 -9.49 -16.05
CA LYS A 71 23.97 -10.79 -16.72
C LYS A 71 23.61 -10.73 -18.20
N ASN A 72 22.44 -10.17 -18.55
CA ASN A 72 21.87 -10.29 -19.88
C ASN A 72 22.33 -9.16 -20.81
N GLU A 73 22.39 -7.92 -20.30
CA GLU A 73 22.73 -6.76 -21.11
C GLU A 73 24.23 -6.51 -21.14
N PHE A 74 24.94 -6.72 -20.04
CA PHE A 74 26.39 -6.51 -19.99
C PHE A 74 27.20 -7.80 -20.15
N ALA A 75 26.54 -8.96 -20.21
CA ALA A 75 27.18 -10.27 -20.35
C ALA A 75 28.29 -10.52 -19.31
N LEU A 76 28.12 -10.00 -18.08
CA LEU A 76 29.11 -10.13 -17.02
C LEU A 76 28.96 -11.47 -16.30
N GLN A 77 30.05 -12.24 -16.24
CA GLN A 77 30.12 -13.43 -15.41
C GLN A 77 30.68 -13.09 -14.02
N LEU A 78 29.80 -12.69 -13.12
CA LEU A 78 30.16 -12.37 -11.74
C LEU A 78 30.05 -13.64 -10.87
N GLU A 79 31.10 -14.02 -10.13
CA GLU A 79 30.95 -15.07 -9.11
C GLU A 79 29.90 -14.68 -8.05
N THR A 80 29.84 -13.39 -7.72
CA THR A 80 28.84 -12.78 -6.86
C THR A 80 27.41 -13.13 -7.28
N THR A 81 27.10 -13.20 -8.59
CA THR A 81 25.74 -13.54 -9.07
C THR A 81 25.44 -15.02 -8.92
N LYS A 82 26.44 -15.91 -9.09
CA LYS A 82 26.28 -17.35 -8.79
C LYS A 82 26.04 -17.59 -7.30
N THR A 83 26.82 -16.93 -6.44
CA THR A 83 26.62 -16.97 -4.99
C THR A 83 25.24 -16.41 -4.63
N PHE A 84 24.86 -15.27 -5.22
CA PHE A 84 23.55 -14.68 -5.02
C PHE A 84 22.44 -15.63 -5.41
N ASP A 85 22.50 -16.26 -6.59
CA ASP A 85 21.49 -17.22 -7.05
C ASP A 85 21.38 -18.41 -6.10
N LYS A 86 22.50 -18.95 -5.61
CA LYS A 86 22.50 -20.04 -4.63
C LYS A 86 21.80 -19.62 -3.33
N VAL A 87 22.18 -18.47 -2.78
CA VAL A 87 21.64 -17.97 -1.52
C VAL A 87 20.16 -17.58 -1.69
N TYR A 88 19.80 -16.93 -2.78
CA TYR A 88 18.42 -16.57 -3.11
C TYR A 88 17.54 -17.81 -3.33
N ASN A 89 18.03 -18.88 -3.96
CA ASN A 89 17.29 -20.14 -4.07
C ASN A 89 16.96 -20.77 -2.72
N ILE A 90 17.71 -20.42 -1.68
CA ILE A 90 17.56 -20.92 -0.33
C ILE A 90 16.63 -20.04 0.51
N PHE A 91 16.89 -18.73 0.52
CA PHE A 91 16.20 -17.77 1.38
C PHE A 91 15.03 -17.06 0.69
N GLY A 92 14.98 -17.08 -0.65
CA GLY A 92 13.96 -16.40 -1.45
C GLY A 92 13.86 -14.93 -1.07
N ASP A 93 12.62 -14.48 -0.85
CA ASP A 93 12.29 -13.12 -0.44
C ASP A 93 12.86 -12.72 0.92
N LYS A 94 13.34 -13.69 1.72
CA LYS A 94 13.98 -13.45 3.02
C LYS A 94 15.46 -13.10 2.92
N LEU A 95 16.02 -13.00 1.70
CA LEU A 95 17.42 -12.67 1.50
C LEU A 95 17.70 -11.20 1.82
N THR A 96 18.58 -10.96 2.79
CA THR A 96 19.13 -9.64 3.11
C THR A 96 20.63 -9.57 2.82
N TYR A 97 21.19 -8.37 2.76
CA TYR A 97 22.65 -8.18 2.61
C TYR A 97 23.46 -8.90 3.69
N ASN A 98 23.01 -8.85 4.95
CA ASN A 98 23.68 -9.53 6.06
C ASN A 98 23.63 -11.05 5.90
N ILE A 99 22.47 -11.61 5.51
CA ILE A 99 22.34 -13.04 5.21
C ILE A 99 23.28 -13.43 4.07
N TYR A 100 23.34 -12.62 3.01
CA TYR A 100 24.22 -12.84 1.87
C TYR A 100 25.69 -12.89 2.30
N LEU A 101 26.18 -11.88 3.03
CA LEU A 101 27.58 -11.84 3.48
C LEU A 101 27.93 -13.06 4.34
N LYS A 102 27.07 -13.42 5.28
CA LYS A 102 27.28 -14.61 6.12
C LYS A 102 27.31 -15.88 5.30
N CYS A 103 26.45 -15.98 4.28
CA CYS A 103 26.45 -17.12 3.37
C CYS A 103 27.67 -17.16 2.46
N GLU A 104 28.17 -16.01 1.98
CA GLU A 104 29.40 -15.93 1.19
C GLU A 104 30.60 -16.43 1.99
N HIS A 105 30.77 -15.94 3.23
CA HIS A 105 31.82 -16.41 4.14
C HIS A 105 31.66 -17.91 4.44
N LEU A 106 30.43 -18.36 4.73
CA LEU A 106 30.16 -19.75 5.03
C LEU A 106 30.47 -20.67 3.83
N LEU A 107 30.12 -20.26 2.61
CA LEU A 107 30.46 -20.98 1.37
C LEU A 107 31.98 -21.09 1.17
N ASN A 108 32.73 -20.07 1.59
CA ASN A 108 34.20 -20.07 1.58
C ASN A 108 34.82 -20.89 2.72
N GLY A 109 33.98 -21.56 3.54
CA GLY A 109 34.43 -22.42 4.64
C GLY A 109 34.55 -21.70 5.99
N GLU A 110 34.27 -20.40 6.05
CA GLU A 110 34.38 -19.61 7.26
C GLU A 110 33.11 -19.70 8.11
N VAL A 111 33.20 -20.36 9.26
CA VAL A 111 32.10 -20.40 10.23
C VAL A 111 32.33 -19.37 11.32
N SER A 112 31.70 -18.19 11.19
CA SER A 112 31.77 -17.13 12.21
C SER A 112 31.11 -17.55 13.53
N ASP A 113 31.52 -16.96 14.66
CA ASP A 113 30.97 -17.32 15.97
C ASP A 113 29.46 -17.02 16.10
N GLU A 114 28.96 -15.99 15.41
CA GLU A 114 27.53 -15.71 15.32
C GLU A 114 26.77 -16.86 14.63
N ILE A 115 27.35 -17.42 13.56
CA ILE A 115 26.77 -18.56 12.82
C ILE A 115 26.85 -19.84 13.67
N LYS A 116 27.91 -20.03 14.46
CA LYS A 116 28.00 -21.12 15.45
C LYS A 116 26.95 -21.00 16.54
N LYS A 117 26.75 -19.79 17.09
CA LYS A 117 25.70 -19.50 18.08
C LYS A 117 24.30 -19.77 17.53
N PHE A 118 24.11 -19.61 16.22
CA PHE A 118 22.88 -19.97 15.52
C PHE A 118 22.75 -21.48 15.22
N GLY A 119 23.71 -22.30 15.67
CA GLY A 119 23.66 -23.76 15.58
C GLY A 119 24.28 -24.36 14.32
N VAL A 120 25.11 -23.61 13.59
CA VAL A 120 25.82 -24.08 12.39
C VAL A 120 27.29 -24.34 12.70
N THR A 121 27.75 -25.57 12.45
CA THR A 121 29.06 -26.05 12.92
C THR A 121 30.04 -26.34 11.79
N ILE A 122 29.58 -26.36 10.54
CA ILE A 122 30.39 -26.72 9.36
C ILE A 122 30.29 -25.63 8.30
N GLY A 123 31.35 -25.48 7.49
CA GLY A 123 31.39 -24.57 6.35
C GLY A 123 30.99 -25.23 5.03
N GLY A 124 31.08 -24.48 3.93
CA GLY A 124 30.72 -24.91 2.58
C GLY A 124 29.21 -25.08 2.37
N GLU A 125 28.83 -25.83 1.33
CA GLU A 125 27.42 -26.06 0.99
C GLU A 125 26.64 -26.78 2.11
N ALA A 126 27.30 -27.67 2.85
CA ALA A 126 26.70 -28.35 3.99
C ALA A 126 26.36 -27.37 5.12
N GLY A 127 27.24 -26.40 5.40
CA GLY A 127 26.99 -25.32 6.34
C GLY A 127 25.80 -24.45 5.96
N ILE A 128 25.70 -24.10 4.68
CA ILE A 128 24.58 -23.33 4.14
C ILE A 128 23.24 -24.06 4.31
N ASN A 129 23.21 -25.37 4.07
CA ASN A 129 22.01 -26.17 4.29
C ASN A 129 21.64 -26.27 5.77
N GLN A 130 22.63 -26.35 6.67
CA GLN A 130 22.41 -26.31 8.12
C GLN A 130 21.85 -24.94 8.55
N LEU A 131 22.44 -23.84 8.06
CA LEU A 131 21.96 -22.47 8.31
C LEU A 131 20.52 -22.30 7.86
N ARG A 132 20.18 -22.81 6.67
CA ARG A 132 18.81 -22.81 6.15
C ARG A 132 17.85 -23.54 7.09
N SER A 133 18.21 -24.74 7.56
CA SER A 133 17.36 -25.49 8.49
C SER A 133 17.13 -24.72 9.78
N LYS A 134 18.21 -24.18 10.36
CA LYS A 134 18.14 -23.40 11.61
C LYS A 134 17.30 -22.14 11.48
N PHE A 135 17.43 -21.42 10.36
CA PHE A 135 16.64 -20.23 10.09
C PHE A 135 15.15 -20.55 9.97
N ARG A 136 14.82 -21.70 9.36
CA ARG A 136 13.44 -22.16 9.23
C ARG A 136 12.85 -22.58 10.56
N GLU A 137 13.58 -23.39 11.33
CA GLU A 137 13.18 -23.80 12.68
C GLU A 137 12.91 -22.57 13.55
N TYR A 138 13.80 -21.56 13.46
CA TYR A 138 13.66 -20.30 14.17
C TYR A 138 12.46 -19.46 13.70
N SER A 139 12.29 -19.26 12.38
CA SER A 139 11.17 -18.48 11.83
C SER A 139 9.82 -19.13 12.14
N HIS A 140 9.72 -20.45 11.96
CA HIS A 140 8.52 -21.20 12.29
C HIS A 140 8.23 -21.10 13.79
N GLY A 141 9.27 -21.25 14.63
CA GLY A 141 9.18 -21.04 16.06
C GLY A 141 8.60 -19.67 16.43
N ILE A 142 9.05 -18.58 15.81
CA ILE A 142 8.47 -17.24 16.05
C ILE A 142 6.97 -17.20 15.70
N ILE A 143 6.57 -17.81 14.58
CA ILE A 143 5.19 -17.79 14.10
C ILE A 143 4.25 -18.55 15.04
N ILE A 144 4.61 -19.78 15.40
CA ILE A 144 3.70 -20.69 16.11
C ILE A 144 3.87 -20.69 17.63
N ASN A 145 5.01 -20.22 18.16
CA ASN A 145 5.28 -20.22 19.59
C ASN A 145 4.99 -18.85 20.20
N GLN A 146 4.04 -18.81 21.13
CA GLN A 146 3.74 -17.63 21.95
C GLN A 146 4.98 -17.14 22.74
N GLY A 147 5.89 -18.06 23.10
CA GLY A 147 7.05 -17.80 23.96
C GLY A 147 8.39 -17.67 23.23
N PHE A 148 8.41 -17.09 22.03
CA PHE A 148 9.67 -16.66 21.41
C PHE A 148 10.36 -15.63 22.32
N ASP A 149 11.64 -15.86 22.62
CA ASP A 149 12.42 -14.98 23.48
C ASP A 149 12.91 -13.76 22.69
N ALA A 150 12.21 -12.64 22.88
CA ALA A 150 12.54 -11.37 22.22
C ALA A 150 13.91 -10.81 22.60
N GLU A 151 14.50 -11.21 23.74
CA GLU A 151 15.85 -10.78 24.14
C GLU A 151 16.91 -11.25 23.13
N GLU A 152 16.67 -12.38 22.46
CA GLU A 152 17.56 -12.91 21.45
C GLU A 152 17.69 -12.02 20.20
N LEU A 153 16.74 -11.10 19.97
CA LEU A 153 16.79 -10.12 18.88
C LEU A 153 17.76 -8.95 19.19
N ILE A 154 18.01 -8.68 20.47
CA ILE A 154 18.99 -7.69 20.90
C ILE A 154 20.40 -8.27 20.76
N ASP A 155 20.57 -9.53 21.21
CA ASP A 155 21.89 -10.18 21.28
C ASP A 155 22.42 -10.71 19.94
N SER A 156 21.56 -10.85 18.92
CA SER A 156 21.94 -11.43 17.63
C SER A 156 21.39 -10.63 16.44
N LYS A 157 22.30 -10.00 15.71
CA LYS A 157 22.00 -9.30 14.45
C LYS A 157 21.37 -10.23 13.41
N LEU A 158 21.82 -11.49 13.33
CA LEU A 158 21.23 -12.48 12.44
C LEU A 158 19.76 -12.80 12.81
N LYS A 159 19.47 -13.04 14.09
CA LYS A 159 18.10 -13.26 14.57
C LYS A 159 17.21 -12.06 14.33
N ARG A 160 17.74 -10.86 14.58
CA ARG A 160 17.10 -9.59 14.30
C ARG A 160 16.74 -9.43 12.83
N ALA A 161 17.71 -9.61 11.92
CA ALA A 161 17.49 -9.53 10.49
C ALA A 161 16.47 -10.58 10.00
N THR A 162 16.48 -11.77 10.62
CA THR A 162 15.47 -12.81 10.38
C THR A 162 14.07 -12.34 10.74
N PHE A 163 13.91 -11.77 11.93
CA PHE A 163 12.64 -11.26 12.41
C PHE A 163 12.15 -10.07 11.56
N GLN A 164 13.03 -9.11 11.23
CA GLN A 164 12.71 -8.00 10.33
C GLN A 164 12.17 -8.48 8.98
N GLY A 165 12.82 -9.50 8.38
CA GLY A 165 12.34 -10.12 7.14
C GLY A 165 11.01 -10.85 7.32
N LEU A 166 10.81 -11.53 8.46
CA LEU A 166 9.57 -12.25 8.77
C LEU A 166 8.37 -11.30 8.91
N VAL A 167 8.55 -10.18 9.61
CA VAL A 167 7.49 -9.16 9.80
C VAL A 167 7.45 -8.13 8.66
N GLN A 168 8.30 -8.29 7.64
CA GLN A 168 8.40 -7.40 6.48
C GLN A 168 8.66 -5.94 6.87
N TYR A 169 9.44 -5.71 7.92
CA TYR A 169 9.65 -4.39 8.52
C TYR A 169 10.07 -3.34 7.49
N THR A 170 11.07 -3.64 6.65
CA THR A 170 11.56 -2.72 5.61
C THR A 170 10.79 -2.80 4.29
N GLY A 171 9.95 -3.83 4.11
CA GLY A 171 9.20 -4.07 2.87
C GLY A 171 7.74 -3.60 2.92
N SER A 172 7.21 -3.36 4.12
CA SER A 172 5.91 -2.78 4.38
C SER A 172 5.82 -1.38 3.77
N GLN A 173 4.68 -1.05 3.13
CA GLN A 173 4.40 0.32 2.70
C GLN A 173 4.17 1.25 3.90
N TRP A 174 3.87 0.67 5.05
CA TRP A 174 3.46 1.36 6.27
C TRP A 174 4.49 1.25 7.39
N GLY A 175 4.46 2.23 8.29
CA GLY A 175 5.26 2.25 9.52
C GLY A 175 6.62 2.92 9.36
N SER A 176 7.37 2.94 10.44
CA SER A 176 8.80 3.25 10.43
C SER A 176 9.58 2.09 9.82
N HIS A 177 10.72 2.41 9.22
CA HIS A 177 11.63 1.44 8.59
C HIS A 177 13.08 1.59 9.08
N GLY A 178 13.32 2.50 10.04
CA GLY A 178 14.63 2.74 10.62
C GLY A 178 15.01 1.68 11.65
N GLU A 179 16.32 1.46 11.82
CA GLU A 179 16.85 0.44 12.74
C GLU A 179 16.67 0.84 14.20
N GLU A 180 16.74 2.14 14.52
CA GLU A 180 16.58 2.68 15.88
C GLU A 180 15.15 2.47 16.38
N GLU A 181 14.14 2.83 15.59
CA GLU A 181 12.73 2.64 15.94
C GLU A 181 12.35 1.14 16.06
N PHE A 182 13.02 0.29 15.27
CA PHE A 182 12.85 -1.16 15.36
C PHE A 182 13.37 -1.71 16.69
N GLU A 183 14.57 -1.26 17.12
CA GLU A 183 15.15 -1.63 18.41
C GLU A 183 14.30 -1.08 19.57
N GLU A 184 13.87 0.17 19.50
CA GLU A 184 13.03 0.82 20.51
C GLU A 184 11.71 0.07 20.74
N THR A 185 11.08 -0.43 19.68
CA THR A 185 9.85 -1.25 19.78
C THR A 185 10.11 -2.54 20.56
N ILE A 186 11.25 -3.21 20.32
CA ILE A 186 11.64 -4.43 21.02
C ILE A 186 11.95 -4.13 22.49
N GLU A 187 12.74 -3.11 22.76
CA GLU A 187 13.11 -2.71 24.12
C GLU A 187 11.88 -2.29 24.94
N THR A 188 10.97 -1.53 24.33
CA THR A 188 9.69 -1.15 24.94
C THR A 188 8.87 -2.38 25.31
N TYR A 189 8.70 -3.33 24.38
CA TYR A 189 8.02 -4.59 24.65
C TYR A 189 8.69 -5.37 25.79
N LEU A 190 10.02 -5.53 25.75
CA LEU A 190 10.78 -6.26 26.77
C LEU A 190 10.66 -5.64 28.16
N SER A 191 10.64 -4.31 28.25
CA SER A 191 10.48 -3.58 29.52
C SER A 191 9.11 -3.77 30.17
N LYS A 192 8.09 -4.14 29.37
CA LYS A 192 6.68 -4.26 29.79
C LYS A 192 6.17 -5.70 29.80
N LYS A 193 6.87 -6.66 29.17
CA LYS A 193 6.36 -8.02 28.89
C LYS A 193 5.71 -8.73 30.09
N ASP A 194 6.25 -8.52 31.29
CA ASP A 194 5.77 -9.17 32.52
C ASP A 194 4.47 -8.53 33.09
N SER A 195 4.13 -7.30 32.71
CA SER A 195 2.89 -6.62 33.11
C SER A 195 1.77 -6.72 32.07
N LEU A 196 2.09 -7.12 30.84
CA LEU A 196 1.12 -7.25 29.76
C LEU A 196 0.16 -8.44 29.99
N ARG A 197 -1.11 -8.26 29.60
CA ARG A 197 -2.10 -9.34 29.63
C ARG A 197 -1.71 -10.44 28.64
N SER A 198 -1.54 -11.67 29.13
CA SER A 198 -1.26 -12.85 28.31
C SER A 198 -2.43 -13.21 27.37
N LEU A 199 -2.14 -13.97 26.31
CA LEU A 199 -3.19 -14.52 25.47
C LEU A 199 -4.05 -15.52 26.27
N PRO A 200 -5.39 -15.38 26.30
CA PRO A 200 -6.24 -16.38 26.94
C PRO A 200 -6.17 -17.75 26.23
N GLU A 201 -6.16 -18.85 26.99
CA GLU A 201 -5.95 -20.22 26.47
C GLU A 201 -6.96 -20.66 25.40
N VAL A 202 -8.14 -20.05 25.36
CA VAL A 202 -9.18 -20.35 24.35
C VAL A 202 -8.77 -19.93 22.93
N TYR A 203 -7.84 -18.97 22.80
CA TYR A 203 -7.34 -18.52 21.51
C TYR A 203 -6.24 -19.45 21.03
N VAL A 204 -6.65 -20.43 20.22
CA VAL A 204 -5.74 -21.41 19.61
C VAL A 204 -5.60 -21.16 18.10
N PRO A 205 -4.47 -21.55 17.50
CA PRO A 205 -4.33 -21.55 16.04
C PRO A 205 -5.43 -22.37 15.36
N SER A 206 -5.83 -21.95 14.16
CA SER A 206 -6.72 -22.75 13.32
C SER A 206 -6.03 -24.03 12.85
N GLU A 207 -6.84 -24.98 12.36
CA GLU A 207 -6.30 -26.03 11.50
C GLU A 207 -5.70 -25.42 10.22
N VAL A 208 -4.80 -26.17 9.57
CA VAL A 208 -4.28 -25.81 8.25
C VAL A 208 -5.36 -26.12 7.21
N MET A 209 -5.85 -25.08 6.56
CA MET A 209 -6.98 -25.15 5.63
C MET A 209 -6.56 -24.75 4.22
N GLY A 210 -7.20 -25.34 3.21
CA GLY A 210 -7.02 -24.94 1.81
C GLY A 210 -8.02 -23.86 1.45
N ILE A 211 -7.53 -22.66 1.12
CA ILE A 211 -8.36 -21.56 0.62
C ILE A 211 -8.35 -21.58 -0.90
N LYS A 212 -9.51 -21.59 -1.53
CA LYS A 212 -9.64 -21.63 -2.99
C LYS A 212 -9.00 -20.42 -3.65
N LYS A 213 -8.33 -20.65 -4.77
CA LYS A 213 -7.86 -19.59 -5.65
C LYS A 213 -8.98 -19.08 -6.54
N ILE A 214 -8.87 -17.83 -7.00
CA ILE A 214 -9.64 -17.38 -8.17
C ILE A 214 -8.97 -17.88 -9.45
N LYS A 215 -9.75 -18.16 -10.48
CA LYS A 215 -9.22 -18.31 -11.84
C LYS A 215 -8.83 -16.91 -12.31
N GLN A 216 -7.53 -16.70 -12.53
CA GLN A 216 -7.09 -15.49 -13.20
C GLN A 216 -7.53 -15.58 -14.66
N ILE A 217 -8.45 -14.72 -15.06
CA ILE A 217 -8.73 -14.50 -16.47
C ILE A 217 -7.54 -13.75 -17.05
N ASP A 218 -7.00 -14.24 -18.16
CA ASP A 218 -5.91 -13.57 -18.85
C ASP A 218 -6.37 -12.17 -19.25
N ALA A 219 -5.64 -11.15 -18.78
CA ALA A 219 -5.97 -9.74 -18.99
C ALA A 219 -6.02 -9.38 -20.49
N GLU A 220 -5.28 -10.11 -21.33
CA GLU A 220 -5.32 -9.93 -22.80
C GLU A 220 -6.60 -10.48 -23.43
N THR A 221 -7.28 -11.41 -22.76
CA THR A 221 -8.49 -12.09 -23.26
C THR A 221 -9.79 -11.60 -22.61
N PHE A 222 -9.69 -10.87 -21.49
CA PHE A 222 -10.85 -10.33 -20.80
C PHE A 222 -11.44 -9.13 -21.56
N GLU A 223 -12.73 -9.22 -21.89
CA GLU A 223 -13.44 -8.12 -22.54
C GLU A 223 -13.83 -7.05 -21.51
N TYR A 224 -13.00 -6.01 -21.39
CA TYR A 224 -13.30 -4.87 -20.54
C TYR A 224 -14.45 -4.02 -21.11
N SER A 225 -15.27 -3.47 -20.22
CA SER A 225 -16.24 -2.45 -20.61
C SER A 225 -15.54 -1.15 -21.08
N GLU A 226 -16.04 -0.54 -22.15
CA GLU A 226 -15.49 0.73 -22.67
C GLU A 226 -15.48 1.84 -21.60
N GLN A 227 -16.51 1.85 -20.75
CA GLN A 227 -16.62 2.80 -19.64
C GLN A 227 -15.49 2.61 -18.63
N PHE A 228 -15.12 1.36 -18.32
CA PHE A 228 -14.00 1.06 -17.44
C PHE A 228 -12.68 1.53 -18.07
N LEU A 229 -12.34 1.11 -19.29
CA LEU A 229 -11.06 1.45 -19.94
C LEU A 229 -10.87 2.96 -20.05
N SER A 230 -11.94 3.69 -20.40
CA SER A 230 -11.93 5.15 -20.45
C SER A 230 -11.61 5.77 -19.09
N LYS A 231 -12.29 5.34 -18.03
CA LYS A 231 -12.07 5.86 -16.67
C LYS A 231 -10.70 5.50 -16.12
N TYR A 232 -10.32 4.23 -16.22
CA TYR A 232 -9.04 3.72 -15.77
C TYR A 232 -7.88 4.44 -16.50
N GLY A 233 -7.94 4.53 -17.83
CA GLY A 233 -6.96 5.24 -18.62
C GLY A 233 -6.83 6.72 -18.26
N ASN A 234 -7.93 7.40 -17.95
CA ASN A 234 -7.91 8.79 -17.50
C ASN A 234 -7.28 8.93 -16.10
N LEU A 235 -7.65 8.07 -15.14
CA LEU A 235 -7.03 8.05 -13.81
C LEU A 235 -5.53 7.79 -13.89
N LEU A 236 -5.11 6.80 -14.68
CA LEU A 236 -3.71 6.46 -14.86
C LEU A 236 -2.92 7.61 -15.49
N LYS A 237 -3.50 8.34 -16.45
CA LYS A 237 -2.88 9.55 -17.02
C LYS A 237 -2.68 10.63 -15.96
N SER A 238 -3.68 10.91 -15.14
CA SER A 238 -3.60 11.94 -14.09
C SER A 238 -2.62 11.56 -12.99
N LEU A 239 -2.59 10.27 -12.61
CA LEU A 239 -1.59 9.71 -11.69
C LEU A 239 -0.15 9.87 -12.24
N LYS A 240 0.06 9.52 -13.51
CA LYS A 240 1.36 9.70 -14.21
C LYS A 240 1.78 11.17 -14.26
N ARG A 241 0.85 12.09 -14.55
CA ARG A 241 1.13 13.54 -14.56
C ARG A 241 1.50 14.04 -13.16
N GLY A 242 0.71 13.71 -12.13
CA GLY A 242 0.98 14.07 -10.74
C GLY A 242 2.35 13.59 -10.26
N SER A 243 2.70 12.33 -10.54
CA SER A 243 4.04 11.77 -10.28
C SER A 243 5.14 12.54 -11.02
N GLY A 244 4.92 12.86 -12.29
CA GLY A 244 5.84 13.67 -13.09
C GLY A 244 6.07 15.07 -12.52
N TYR A 245 5.01 15.74 -12.08
CA TYR A 245 5.11 17.04 -11.40
C TYR A 245 5.86 16.93 -10.07
N ALA A 246 5.61 15.88 -9.29
CA ALA A 246 6.27 15.68 -8.00
C ALA A 246 7.79 15.54 -8.16
N LYS A 247 8.25 14.87 -9.21
CA LYS A 247 9.69 14.77 -9.54
C LYS A 247 10.33 16.14 -9.82
N LYS A 248 9.56 17.13 -10.30
CA LYS A 248 10.00 18.50 -10.55
C LYS A 248 9.91 19.43 -9.33
N LYS A 249 9.39 18.97 -8.19
CA LYS A 249 9.25 19.75 -6.95
C LYS A 249 8.54 21.09 -7.16
N GLU A 250 9.18 22.23 -6.87
CA GLU A 250 8.60 23.57 -6.97
C GLU A 250 8.21 23.95 -8.41
N ASP A 251 8.96 23.50 -9.41
CA ASP A 251 8.61 23.76 -10.80
C ASP A 251 7.36 22.97 -11.23
N GLY A 252 7.16 21.79 -10.62
CA GLY A 252 5.95 20.99 -10.83
C GLY A 252 4.67 21.72 -10.41
N ILE A 253 4.66 22.30 -9.20
CA ILE A 253 3.48 23.06 -8.73
C ILE A 253 3.25 24.34 -9.55
N ARG A 254 4.32 25.03 -9.99
CA ARG A 254 4.20 26.19 -10.89
C ARG A 254 3.55 25.82 -12.22
N GLU A 255 3.92 24.68 -12.80
CA GLU A 255 3.30 24.17 -14.03
C GLU A 255 1.81 23.86 -13.83
N ILE A 256 1.43 23.23 -12.71
CA ILE A 256 0.02 22.95 -12.38
C ILE A 256 -0.78 24.26 -12.25
N ILE A 257 -0.25 25.24 -11.51
CA ILE A 257 -0.91 26.55 -11.34
C ILE A 257 -1.07 27.26 -12.69
N SER A 258 -0.04 27.27 -13.54
CA SER A 258 -0.10 27.89 -14.87
C SER A 258 -1.19 27.26 -15.74
N LYS A 259 -1.34 25.92 -15.70
CA LYS A 259 -2.41 25.23 -16.42
C LYS A 259 -3.79 25.60 -15.89
N LEU A 260 -3.91 25.72 -14.57
CA LEU A 260 -5.17 26.12 -13.94
C LEU A 260 -5.57 27.55 -14.33
N GLU A 261 -4.61 28.50 -14.36
CA GLU A 261 -4.83 29.86 -14.85
C GLU A 261 -5.32 29.87 -16.31
N GLU A 262 -4.71 29.06 -17.17
CA GLU A 262 -5.10 28.92 -18.57
C GLU A 262 -6.52 28.35 -18.72
N SER A 263 -6.83 27.24 -18.04
CA SER A 263 -8.17 26.63 -18.06
C SER A 263 -9.25 27.56 -17.52
N LEU A 264 -8.97 28.34 -16.47
CA LEU A 264 -9.89 29.36 -15.96
C LEU A 264 -10.13 30.48 -16.99
N GLY A 265 -9.08 30.92 -17.69
CA GLY A 265 -9.18 31.89 -18.78
C GLY A 265 -10.04 31.38 -19.93
N ASN A 266 -9.81 30.14 -20.36
CA ASN A 266 -10.57 29.49 -21.43
C ASN A 266 -12.04 29.29 -21.06
N LEU A 267 -12.32 28.85 -19.82
CA LEU A 267 -13.68 28.71 -19.31
C LEU A 267 -14.40 30.07 -19.29
N LYS A 268 -13.73 31.13 -18.81
CA LYS A 268 -14.31 32.47 -18.80
C LYS A 268 -14.68 32.94 -20.21
N ALA A 269 -13.76 32.81 -21.17
CA ALA A 269 -14.01 33.17 -22.56
C ALA A 269 -15.20 32.38 -23.14
N SER A 270 -15.24 31.06 -22.91
CA SER A 270 -16.35 30.20 -23.35
C SER A 270 -17.70 30.60 -22.74
N LEU A 271 -17.73 30.97 -21.46
CA LEU A 271 -18.94 31.45 -20.78
C LEU A 271 -19.40 32.81 -21.35
N GLU A 272 -18.48 33.73 -21.64
CA GLU A 272 -18.78 35.02 -22.25
C GLU A 272 -19.30 34.87 -23.69
N ASP A 273 -18.72 33.97 -24.48
CA ASP A 273 -19.20 33.67 -25.83
C ASP A 273 -20.58 33.01 -25.82
N LYS A 274 -20.81 32.09 -24.87
CA LYS A 274 -22.12 31.46 -24.66
C LYS A 274 -23.18 32.49 -24.27
N LYS A 275 -22.81 33.45 -23.43
CA LYS A 275 -23.69 34.58 -23.05
C LYS A 275 -24.09 35.38 -24.28
N ARG A 276 -23.13 35.83 -25.10
CA ARG A 276 -23.38 36.58 -26.34
C ARG A 276 -24.22 35.77 -27.34
N SER A 277 -23.97 34.46 -27.43
CA SER A 277 -24.72 33.56 -28.31
C SER A 277 -26.19 33.47 -27.92
N TYR A 278 -26.50 33.32 -26.62
CA TYR A 278 -27.89 33.27 -26.16
C TYR A 278 -28.60 34.62 -26.33
N GLU A 279 -27.94 35.74 -26.02
CA GLU A 279 -28.49 37.09 -26.25
C GLU A 279 -28.91 37.28 -27.71
N LYS A 280 -28.11 36.81 -28.68
CA LYS A 280 -28.43 36.87 -30.11
C LYS A 280 -29.51 35.89 -30.56
N LYS A 281 -29.60 34.70 -29.95
CA LYS A 281 -30.60 33.69 -30.32
C LYS A 281 -31.99 34.03 -29.79
N ILE A 282 -32.08 34.55 -28.57
CA ILE A 282 -33.34 34.93 -27.93
C ILE A 282 -34.09 35.97 -28.75
N SER A 283 -33.39 36.91 -29.40
CA SER A 283 -34.03 37.93 -30.24
C SER A 283 -34.70 37.38 -31.50
N ASN A 284 -34.34 36.16 -31.91
CA ASN A 284 -34.78 35.55 -33.18
C ASN A 284 -35.53 34.22 -32.96
N GLU A 285 -35.84 33.85 -31.71
CA GLU A 285 -36.48 32.58 -31.36
C GLU A 285 -38.01 32.76 -31.26
N GLU A 286 -38.73 32.04 -32.11
CA GLU A 286 -40.20 32.05 -32.17
C GLU A 286 -40.82 30.98 -31.26
N ASP A 287 -40.09 29.90 -30.94
CA ASP A 287 -40.54 28.89 -29.98
C ASP A 287 -40.39 29.40 -28.53
N GLU A 288 -41.53 29.68 -27.89
CA GLU A 288 -41.59 30.21 -26.52
C GLU A 288 -40.91 29.29 -25.48
N LYS A 289 -40.94 27.97 -25.68
CA LYS A 289 -40.35 27.00 -24.76
C LYS A 289 -38.82 27.03 -24.86
N GLU A 290 -38.27 27.07 -26.06
CA GLU A 290 -36.82 27.18 -26.25
C GLU A 290 -36.30 28.57 -25.87
N ARG A 291 -37.06 29.64 -26.13
CA ARG A 291 -36.74 31.00 -25.64
C ARG A 291 -36.64 31.04 -24.12
N ASN A 292 -37.67 30.57 -23.41
CA ASN A 292 -37.70 30.54 -21.94
C ASN A 292 -36.54 29.71 -21.34
N LYS A 293 -36.14 28.62 -22.00
CA LYS A 293 -35.00 27.79 -21.60
C LYS A 293 -33.66 28.52 -21.76
N MET A 294 -33.48 29.24 -22.87
CA MET A 294 -32.30 30.08 -23.10
C MET A 294 -32.22 31.27 -22.13
N GLU A 295 -33.33 31.93 -21.84
CA GLU A 295 -33.39 33.03 -20.86
C GLU A 295 -32.99 32.57 -19.46
N ARG A 296 -33.48 31.40 -19.03
CA ARG A 296 -33.07 30.79 -17.74
C ARG A 296 -31.59 30.44 -17.70
N ALA A 297 -31.03 29.97 -18.82
CA ALA A 297 -29.60 29.69 -18.93
C ALA A 297 -28.78 30.99 -18.89
N LEU A 298 -29.21 32.02 -19.62
CA LEU A 298 -28.57 33.34 -19.68
C LEU A 298 -28.53 34.01 -18.30
N ALA A 299 -29.61 33.91 -17.52
CA ALA A 299 -29.68 34.47 -16.17
C ALA A 299 -28.61 33.92 -15.20
N ARG A 300 -28.12 32.70 -15.44
CA ARG A 300 -27.11 32.03 -14.58
C ARG A 300 -25.66 32.29 -15.00
N LEU A 301 -25.42 32.78 -16.23
CA LEU A 301 -24.06 32.98 -16.75
C LEU A 301 -23.30 34.12 -16.06
N PRO A 302 -23.90 35.30 -15.77
CA PRO A 302 -23.20 36.39 -15.09
C PRO A 302 -22.63 35.98 -13.73
N GLU A 303 -23.38 35.20 -12.96
CA GLU A 303 -22.94 34.67 -11.67
C GLU A 303 -21.70 33.78 -11.83
N LYS A 304 -21.76 32.79 -12.75
CA LYS A 304 -20.62 31.91 -13.03
C LYS A 304 -19.38 32.67 -13.51
N ILE A 305 -19.53 33.64 -14.42
CA ILE A 305 -18.42 34.48 -14.90
C ILE A 305 -17.84 35.30 -13.74
N GLY A 306 -18.71 35.81 -12.86
CA GLY A 306 -18.32 36.53 -11.66
C GLY A 306 -17.50 35.68 -10.69
N VAL A 307 -17.89 34.42 -10.49
CA VAL A 307 -17.13 33.45 -9.67
C VAL A 307 -15.74 33.23 -10.27
N VAL A 308 -15.65 32.87 -11.56
CA VAL A 308 -14.36 32.61 -12.23
C VAL A 308 -13.43 33.83 -12.16
N SER A 309 -13.97 35.04 -12.35
CA SER A 309 -13.17 36.27 -12.34
C SER A 309 -12.62 36.67 -10.96
N LYS A 310 -13.18 36.12 -9.87
CA LYS A 310 -12.73 36.39 -8.50
C LYS A 310 -11.66 35.42 -8.02
N ILE A 311 -11.43 34.32 -8.74
CA ILE A 311 -10.45 33.32 -8.35
C ILE A 311 -9.04 33.91 -8.51
N ASN A 312 -8.31 34.00 -7.39
CA ASN A 312 -6.92 34.45 -7.38
C ASN A 312 -6.01 33.34 -6.83
N LEU A 313 -5.31 32.67 -7.74
CA LEU A 313 -4.40 31.57 -7.41
C LEU A 313 -3.09 32.03 -6.76
N LYS A 314 -2.79 33.34 -6.77
CA LYS A 314 -1.57 33.91 -6.16
C LYS A 314 -1.74 34.30 -4.70
N SER A 315 -2.98 34.29 -4.20
CA SER A 315 -3.32 34.66 -2.82
C SER A 315 -4.24 33.62 -2.18
N ILE A 316 -3.82 32.35 -2.20
CA ILE A 316 -4.59 31.25 -1.62
C ILE A 316 -4.54 31.37 -0.09
N GLN A 317 -5.55 32.03 0.48
CA GLN A 317 -5.74 32.07 1.93
C GLN A 317 -6.45 30.82 2.44
N ASN A 318 -7.31 30.24 1.61
CA ASN A 318 -8.11 29.06 1.97
C ASN A 318 -8.12 28.03 0.83
N PRO A 319 -7.25 27.00 0.88
CA PRO A 319 -7.16 25.96 -0.15
C PRO A 319 -8.46 25.16 -0.35
N ILE A 320 -9.28 25.01 0.69
CA ILE A 320 -10.54 24.24 0.61
C ILE A 320 -11.61 25.05 -0.10
N GLU A 321 -11.79 26.31 0.28
CA GLU A 321 -12.74 27.20 -0.41
C GLU A 321 -12.36 27.33 -1.88
N LEU A 322 -11.06 27.39 -2.18
CA LEU A 322 -10.57 27.36 -3.54
C LEU A 322 -10.94 26.05 -4.25
N PHE A 323 -10.69 24.89 -3.62
CA PHE A 323 -11.07 23.59 -4.18
C PHE A 323 -12.58 23.51 -4.45
N GLU A 324 -13.41 23.86 -3.47
CA GLU A 324 -14.87 23.83 -3.61
C GLU A 324 -15.35 24.76 -4.72
N THR A 325 -14.78 25.97 -4.78
CA THR A 325 -15.06 26.94 -5.83
C THR A 325 -14.71 26.37 -7.19
N LEU A 326 -13.50 25.83 -7.36
CA LEU A 326 -13.03 25.25 -8.62
C LEU A 326 -13.88 24.04 -9.04
N HIS A 327 -14.15 23.11 -8.12
CA HIS A 327 -14.95 21.92 -8.40
C HIS A 327 -16.41 22.28 -8.75
N SER A 328 -16.97 23.33 -8.13
CA SER A 328 -18.34 23.80 -8.40
C SER A 328 -18.54 24.35 -9.82
N LEU A 329 -17.45 24.73 -10.50
CA LEU A 329 -17.50 25.16 -11.90
C LEU A 329 -17.96 24.04 -12.84
N ASN A 330 -17.82 22.77 -12.41
CA ASN A 330 -18.16 21.57 -13.18
C ASN A 330 -17.49 21.55 -14.57
N ASP A 331 -16.23 21.99 -14.63
CA ASP A 331 -15.41 21.98 -15.84
C ASP A 331 -14.45 20.78 -15.82
N ASN A 332 -14.35 20.07 -16.95
CA ASN A 332 -13.57 18.83 -17.02
C ASN A 332 -12.07 19.08 -16.93
N ASP A 333 -11.55 20.13 -17.59
CA ASP A 333 -10.12 20.42 -17.59
C ASP A 333 -9.68 20.86 -16.19
N ILE A 334 -10.47 21.71 -15.54
CA ILE A 334 -10.24 22.11 -14.15
C ILE A 334 -10.28 20.89 -13.23
N ASN A 335 -11.27 20.01 -13.36
CA ASN A 335 -11.36 18.80 -12.53
C ASN A 335 -10.18 17.84 -12.75
N GLU A 336 -9.65 17.73 -13.97
CA GLU A 336 -8.43 16.95 -14.23
C GLU A 336 -7.18 17.58 -13.62
N ILE A 337 -7.05 18.91 -13.67
CA ILE A 337 -5.94 19.63 -13.03
C ILE A 337 -6.03 19.50 -11.50
N LEU A 338 -7.23 19.49 -10.93
CA LEU A 338 -7.43 19.20 -9.49
C LEU A 338 -6.94 17.80 -9.12
N LYS A 339 -7.18 16.77 -9.94
CA LYS A 339 -6.61 15.43 -9.72
C LYS A 339 -5.08 15.45 -9.76
N ASP A 340 -4.51 16.12 -10.77
CA ASP A 340 -3.06 16.24 -10.91
C ASP A 340 -2.43 16.88 -9.68
N LEU A 341 -3.06 17.94 -9.14
CA LEU A 341 -2.65 18.61 -7.91
C LEU A 341 -2.70 17.66 -6.70
N MET A 342 -3.79 16.91 -6.54
CA MET A 342 -3.94 15.97 -5.43
C MET A 342 -2.90 14.84 -5.49
N PHE A 343 -2.66 14.27 -6.67
CA PHE A 343 -1.60 13.29 -6.87
C PHE A 343 -0.22 13.90 -6.63
N TYR A 344 0.05 15.12 -7.12
CA TYR A 344 1.31 15.84 -6.87
C TYR A 344 1.59 15.94 -5.37
N VAL A 345 0.62 16.43 -4.58
CA VAL A 345 0.77 16.58 -3.13
C VAL A 345 1.01 15.21 -2.48
N SER A 346 0.25 14.18 -2.88
CA SER A 346 0.40 12.83 -2.34
C SER A 346 1.82 12.27 -2.55
N PHE A 347 2.37 12.42 -3.77
CA PHE A 347 3.74 12.00 -4.08
C PHE A 347 4.83 12.88 -3.45
N GLN A 348 4.54 14.13 -3.07
CA GLN A 348 5.47 14.95 -2.28
C GLN A 348 5.53 14.49 -0.82
N LEU A 349 4.38 14.16 -0.24
CA LEU A 349 4.27 13.74 1.15
C LEU A 349 4.75 12.30 1.38
N LYS A 350 4.59 11.44 0.37
CA LYS A 350 4.96 10.03 0.41
C LYS A 350 5.92 9.67 -0.75
N PRO A 351 7.19 10.12 -0.74
CA PRO A 351 8.14 9.86 -1.82
C PRO A 351 8.36 8.37 -2.12
N GLU A 352 8.19 7.51 -1.13
CA GLU A 352 8.25 6.05 -1.22
C GLU A 352 7.26 5.48 -2.25
N LEU A 353 6.12 6.15 -2.51
CA LEU A 353 5.20 5.76 -3.56
C LEU A 353 5.84 5.72 -4.95
N GLN A 354 6.88 6.53 -5.18
CA GLN A 354 7.59 6.51 -6.47
C GLN A 354 8.46 5.25 -6.65
N GLN A 355 8.69 4.51 -5.58
CA GLN A 355 9.54 3.32 -5.54
C GLN A 355 8.74 2.02 -5.50
N THR A 356 7.44 2.07 -5.14
CA THR A 356 6.60 0.88 -4.99
C THR A 356 6.23 0.24 -6.33
N LYS A 357 5.99 1.04 -7.38
CA LYS A 357 5.70 0.55 -8.73
C LYS A 357 6.20 1.52 -9.82
N ASP A 358 6.69 0.96 -10.93
CA ASP A 358 6.98 1.74 -12.12
C ASP A 358 5.69 1.98 -12.91
N LEU A 359 5.19 3.23 -12.86
CA LEU A 359 3.96 3.61 -13.56
C LEU A 359 4.04 3.39 -15.08
N SER A 360 5.25 3.32 -15.67
CA SER A 360 5.41 3.05 -17.11
C SER A 360 5.03 1.62 -17.50
N GLU A 361 5.06 0.68 -16.55
CA GLU A 361 4.68 -0.73 -16.76
C GLU A 361 3.15 -0.94 -16.84
N PHE A 362 2.35 0.06 -16.46
CA PHE A 362 0.88 -0.06 -16.48
C PHE A 362 0.33 0.08 -17.90
N ASP A 363 -0.33 -0.99 -18.36
CA ASP A 363 -1.14 -0.99 -19.56
C ASP A 363 -2.52 -0.38 -19.27
N LYS A 364 -2.90 0.60 -20.09
CA LYS A 364 -4.22 1.27 -20.01
C LYS A 364 -5.33 0.51 -20.74
N ASP A 365 -4.96 -0.35 -21.68
CA ASP A 365 -5.85 -1.07 -22.58
C ASP A 365 -6.04 -2.53 -22.12
N ALA A 366 -5.10 -3.07 -21.33
CA ALA A 366 -5.19 -4.41 -20.72
C ALA A 366 -4.65 -4.46 -19.27
N PRO A 367 -5.28 -3.75 -18.30
CA PRO A 367 -4.79 -3.71 -16.93
C PRO A 367 -5.01 -5.01 -16.16
N THR A 368 -4.01 -5.48 -15.39
CA THR A 368 -4.19 -6.67 -14.55
C THR A 368 -5.00 -6.39 -13.28
N VAL A 369 -5.51 -7.43 -12.61
CA VAL A 369 -6.15 -7.33 -11.28
C VAL A 369 -5.27 -6.58 -10.28
N ALA A 370 -3.96 -6.85 -10.32
CA ALA A 370 -2.98 -6.20 -9.44
C ALA A 370 -2.82 -4.71 -9.77
N ASP A 371 -2.88 -4.33 -11.05
CA ASP A 371 -2.75 -2.92 -11.46
C ASP A 371 -4.00 -2.12 -11.06
N ILE A 372 -5.19 -2.67 -11.29
CA ILE A 372 -6.45 -2.05 -10.89
C ILE A 372 -6.46 -1.86 -9.37
N SER A 373 -6.18 -2.91 -8.60
CA SER A 373 -6.23 -2.85 -7.14
C SER A 373 -5.21 -1.87 -6.58
N TRP A 374 -4.00 -1.81 -7.14
CA TRP A 374 -2.98 -0.84 -6.73
C TRP A 374 -3.40 0.61 -7.01
N VAL A 375 -3.98 0.91 -8.19
CA VAL A 375 -4.51 2.24 -8.50
C VAL A 375 -5.63 2.62 -7.54
N MET A 376 -6.51 1.67 -7.22
CA MET A 376 -7.62 1.88 -6.29
C MET A 376 -7.14 2.19 -4.87
N ASP A 377 -6.23 1.37 -4.34
CA ASP A 377 -5.64 1.57 -3.01
C ASP A 377 -4.90 2.91 -2.93
N THR A 378 -4.10 3.25 -3.94
CA THR A 378 -3.41 4.56 -4.02
C THR A 378 -4.39 5.73 -3.93
N ILE A 379 -5.52 5.65 -4.65
CA ILE A 379 -6.53 6.73 -4.62
C ILE A 379 -7.26 6.75 -3.29
N GLN A 380 -7.81 5.62 -2.86
CA GLN A 380 -8.68 5.54 -1.68
C GLN A 380 -7.93 5.83 -0.40
N HIS A 381 -6.77 5.21 -0.24
CA HIS A 381 -6.04 5.26 1.00
C HIS A 381 -5.04 6.42 1.03
N ILE A 382 -4.23 6.59 -0.01
CA ILE A 382 -3.13 7.56 0.07
C ILE A 382 -3.59 8.96 -0.34
N VAL A 383 -4.27 9.08 -1.46
CA VAL A 383 -4.74 10.39 -1.93
C VAL A 383 -5.87 10.91 -1.05
N LEU A 384 -6.93 10.13 -0.87
CA LEU A 384 -8.12 10.62 -0.18
C LEU A 384 -7.93 10.67 1.34
N GLN A 385 -7.39 9.62 1.95
CA GLN A 385 -7.37 9.50 3.39
C GLN A 385 -6.07 10.01 4.02
N GLU A 386 -4.89 9.74 3.46
CA GLU A 386 -3.65 10.28 4.05
C GLU A 386 -3.34 11.71 3.64
N THR A 387 -3.61 12.05 2.38
CA THR A 387 -3.22 13.36 1.83
C THR A 387 -4.32 14.38 1.97
N VAL A 388 -5.57 14.01 1.72
CA VAL A 388 -6.66 14.98 1.69
C VAL A 388 -7.32 15.09 3.05
N GLU A 389 -7.70 14.01 3.72
CA GLU A 389 -8.41 14.14 4.99
C GLU A 389 -7.67 15.01 6.02
N PRO A 390 -6.37 14.85 6.33
CA PRO A 390 -5.70 15.68 7.34
C PRO A 390 -5.65 17.16 6.99
N TYR A 391 -5.36 17.50 5.72
CA TYR A 391 -5.30 18.88 5.26
C TYR A 391 -6.69 19.52 5.22
N PHE A 392 -7.72 18.74 4.91
CA PHE A 392 -9.06 19.25 4.72
C PHE A 392 -9.95 19.17 5.98
N THR A 393 -9.52 18.45 7.03
CA THR A 393 -10.27 18.27 8.30
C THR A 393 -9.64 18.95 9.53
N LYS A 394 -8.30 18.95 9.66
CA LYS A 394 -7.60 19.54 10.82
C LYS A 394 -7.33 21.04 10.69
N GLN A 395 -7.04 21.54 9.48
CA GLN A 395 -6.66 22.95 9.25
C GLN A 395 -7.84 23.90 8.98
N TYR A 396 -9.03 23.39 8.68
CA TYR A 396 -10.12 24.22 8.15
C TYR A 396 -11.05 24.83 9.19
N PHE A 397 -11.32 24.12 10.28
CA PHE A 397 -12.11 24.71 11.35
C PHE A 397 -11.13 25.40 12.28
N ASP A 398 -10.85 26.65 11.94
CA ASP A 398 -10.36 27.64 12.89
C ASP A 398 -11.00 27.37 14.27
N PRO A 399 -10.23 27.26 15.37
CA PRO A 399 -10.80 27.22 16.70
C PRO A 399 -11.83 28.33 16.97
N GLU A 400 -11.78 29.43 16.19
CA GLU A 400 -12.73 30.55 16.25
C GLU A 400 -14.03 30.34 15.44
N GLU A 401 -14.13 29.37 14.53
CA GLU A 401 -15.38 29.06 13.82
C GLU A 401 -16.40 28.42 14.80
N LYS A 402 -17.41 29.21 15.20
CA LYS A 402 -18.53 28.82 16.08
C LYS A 402 -19.52 27.80 15.46
N LEU A 403 -19.07 26.90 14.59
CA LEU A 403 -19.92 25.84 14.06
C LEU A 403 -20.17 24.79 15.14
N LYS A 404 -21.43 24.36 15.28
CA LYS A 404 -21.76 23.25 16.18
C LYS A 404 -21.06 21.98 15.67
N PRO A 405 -20.60 21.06 16.54
CA PRO A 405 -19.89 19.84 16.14
C PRO A 405 -20.61 19.01 15.06
N LYS A 406 -21.95 18.97 15.10
CA LYS A 406 -22.78 18.27 14.11
C LYS A 406 -22.72 18.88 12.71
N ASP A 407 -22.71 20.21 12.63
CA ASP A 407 -22.68 20.94 11.35
C ASP A 407 -21.28 20.86 10.72
N ARG A 408 -20.24 20.87 11.56
CA ARG A 408 -18.85 20.59 11.18
C ARG A 408 -18.70 19.21 10.53
N LYS A 409 -19.15 18.15 11.22
CA LYS A 409 -19.13 16.78 10.69
C LYS A 409 -19.91 16.64 9.39
N ARG A 410 -21.05 17.33 9.25
CA ARG A 410 -21.84 17.31 8.02
C ARG A 410 -21.09 17.93 6.84
N LYS A 411 -20.48 19.11 7.03
CA LYS A 411 -19.67 19.77 5.98
C LYS A 411 -18.50 18.91 5.54
N GLU A 412 -17.83 18.27 6.50
CA GLU A 412 -16.72 17.33 6.24
C GLU A 412 -17.16 16.16 5.34
N ILE A 413 -18.27 15.49 5.68
CA ILE A 413 -18.83 14.40 4.86
C ILE A 413 -19.21 14.91 3.45
N GLU A 414 -19.82 16.09 3.35
CA GLU A 414 -20.20 16.68 2.06
C GLU A 414 -18.97 16.96 1.18
N LEU A 415 -17.88 17.48 1.78
CA LEU A 415 -16.62 17.73 1.08
C LEU A 415 -15.94 16.44 0.65
N GLN A 416 -15.77 15.46 1.56
CA GLN A 416 -15.21 14.15 1.24
C GLN A 416 -15.99 13.48 0.09
N THR A 417 -17.31 13.61 0.09
CA THR A 417 -18.17 13.08 -0.98
C THR A 417 -17.89 13.75 -2.33
N LYS A 418 -17.70 15.08 -2.36
CA LYS A 418 -17.34 15.81 -3.60
C LYS A 418 -15.97 15.35 -4.12
N ILE A 419 -15.01 15.20 -3.24
CA ILE A 419 -13.64 14.77 -3.61
C ILE A 419 -13.64 13.33 -4.11
N ARG A 420 -14.30 12.40 -3.42
CA ARG A 420 -14.44 10.99 -3.86
C ARG A 420 -15.07 10.90 -5.26
N LYS A 421 -16.05 11.75 -5.57
CA LYS A 421 -16.68 11.82 -6.90
C LYS A 421 -15.72 12.26 -8.02
N LEU A 422 -14.68 13.03 -7.70
CA LEU A 422 -13.65 13.43 -8.66
C LEU A 422 -12.97 12.19 -9.27
N PHE A 423 -12.62 11.20 -8.44
CA PHE A 423 -11.92 9.99 -8.86
C PHE A 423 -12.85 8.88 -9.37
N ASN A 424 -14.08 8.79 -8.83
CA ASN A 424 -15.11 7.86 -9.29
C ASN A 424 -14.63 6.42 -9.51
N VAL A 425 -14.03 5.82 -8.48
CA VAL A 425 -13.46 4.45 -8.51
C VAL A 425 -14.51 3.34 -8.52
N SER A 426 -15.80 3.65 -8.46
CA SER A 426 -16.90 2.66 -8.48
C SER A 426 -16.84 1.73 -9.70
N ALA A 427 -16.55 2.28 -10.88
CA ALA A 427 -16.43 1.48 -12.10
C ALA A 427 -15.22 0.55 -12.08
N LEU A 428 -14.17 0.85 -11.31
CA LEU A 428 -13.02 -0.03 -11.16
C LEU A 428 -13.39 -1.22 -10.26
N ASN A 429 -14.17 -0.99 -9.19
CA ASN A 429 -14.70 -2.06 -8.33
C ASN A 429 -15.60 -3.05 -9.10
N ASP A 430 -16.50 -2.51 -9.92
CA ASP A 430 -17.44 -3.32 -10.71
C ASP A 430 -16.68 -4.23 -11.68
N GLU A 431 -15.65 -3.71 -12.34
CA GLU A 431 -14.87 -4.49 -13.31
C GLU A 431 -13.96 -5.50 -12.62
N LEU A 432 -13.32 -5.13 -11.51
CA LEU A 432 -12.50 -6.03 -10.68
C LEU A 432 -13.32 -7.24 -10.20
N SER A 433 -14.58 -7.01 -9.83
CA SER A 433 -15.50 -8.09 -9.43
C SER A 433 -15.79 -9.08 -10.56
N LYS A 434 -15.84 -8.62 -11.82
CA LYS A 434 -16.07 -9.49 -12.99
C LYS A 434 -14.84 -10.32 -13.34
N MET A 435 -13.65 -9.74 -13.21
CA MET A 435 -12.37 -10.42 -13.51
C MET A 435 -12.09 -11.61 -12.57
N THR A 436 -12.73 -11.63 -11.40
CA THR A 436 -12.46 -12.61 -10.33
C THR A 436 -13.57 -13.65 -10.17
N GLY A 437 -14.57 -13.66 -11.07
CA GLY A 437 -15.87 -14.32 -10.89
C GLY A 437 -15.90 -15.85 -10.88
N GLU A 438 -14.82 -16.55 -11.24
CA GLU A 438 -14.77 -18.01 -11.17
C GLU A 438 -13.70 -18.50 -10.17
N THR A 439 -14.10 -19.36 -9.23
CA THR A 439 -13.17 -20.04 -8.32
C THR A 439 -12.49 -21.23 -9.01
N SER A 440 -11.19 -21.40 -8.78
CA SER A 440 -10.43 -22.59 -9.16
C SER A 440 -10.67 -23.74 -8.17
N THR A 441 -10.33 -24.96 -8.59
CA THR A 441 -10.19 -26.11 -7.68
C THR A 441 -8.88 -26.09 -6.91
N ASP A 442 -7.90 -25.31 -7.37
CA ASP A 442 -6.62 -25.12 -6.69
C ASP A 442 -6.81 -24.33 -5.39
N THR A 443 -6.05 -24.72 -4.36
CA THR A 443 -6.06 -24.05 -3.06
C THR A 443 -4.68 -23.56 -2.65
N ILE A 444 -4.64 -22.56 -1.76
CA ILE A 444 -3.45 -22.17 -1.00
C ILE A 444 -3.67 -22.61 0.44
N LYS A 445 -2.67 -23.29 1.02
CA LYS A 445 -2.73 -23.67 2.44
C LYS A 445 -2.56 -22.44 3.32
N MET A 446 -3.45 -22.25 4.27
CA MET A 446 -3.41 -21.15 5.23
C MET A 446 -3.69 -21.63 6.67
N GLN A 447 -3.19 -20.87 7.64
CA GLN A 447 -3.50 -21.02 9.05
C GLN A 447 -3.64 -19.64 9.70
N PHE A 448 -4.59 -19.50 10.62
CA PHE A 448 -4.82 -18.27 11.37
C PHE A 448 -4.31 -18.44 12.81
N VAL A 449 -3.34 -17.63 13.21
CA VAL A 449 -2.64 -17.77 14.48
C VAL A 449 -2.91 -16.56 15.37
N PRO A 450 -3.78 -16.66 16.39
CA PRO A 450 -3.99 -15.58 17.35
C PRO A 450 -2.79 -15.45 18.29
N GLN A 451 -2.39 -14.22 18.60
CA GLN A 451 -1.21 -13.92 19.39
C GLN A 451 -1.36 -12.59 20.16
N ARG A 452 -0.73 -12.55 21.35
CA ARG A 452 -0.48 -11.36 22.17
C ARG A 452 0.98 -11.37 22.65
N ASN A 453 1.90 -11.07 21.75
CA ASN A 453 3.33 -11.04 22.01
C ASN A 453 4.00 -9.99 21.12
N LEU A 454 5.33 -9.98 21.01
CA LEU A 454 6.06 -9.02 20.18
C LEU A 454 5.53 -8.90 18.74
N LEU A 455 5.01 -9.99 18.14
CA LEU A 455 4.43 -9.91 16.80
C LEU A 455 3.19 -8.99 16.75
N THR A 456 2.44 -8.83 17.84
CA THR A 456 1.33 -7.88 17.91
C THR A 456 1.78 -6.44 17.68
N GLU A 457 2.94 -6.06 18.24
CA GLU A 457 3.51 -4.72 18.06
C GLU A 457 3.91 -4.47 16.59
N PHE A 458 4.38 -5.51 15.90
CA PHE A 458 4.70 -5.48 14.46
C PHE A 458 3.53 -5.86 13.53
N SER A 459 2.31 -5.94 14.05
CA SER A 459 1.15 -6.42 13.28
C SER A 459 0.80 -5.52 12.10
N GLY A 460 1.07 -4.22 12.20
CA GLY A 460 0.88 -3.28 11.10
C GLY A 460 1.83 -3.58 9.94
N HIS A 461 3.11 -3.83 10.22
CA HIS A 461 4.13 -4.13 9.20
C HIS A 461 3.83 -5.42 8.44
N PHE A 462 3.61 -6.54 9.15
CA PHE A 462 3.40 -7.82 8.45
C PHE A 462 2.04 -7.90 7.75
N SER A 463 1.08 -7.07 8.16
CA SER A 463 -0.22 -6.95 7.51
C SER A 463 -0.21 -5.96 6.35
N ASP A 464 0.88 -5.20 6.18
CA ASP A 464 0.97 -4.04 5.27
C ASP A 464 -0.22 -3.10 5.47
N ALA A 465 -0.34 -2.58 6.70
CA ALA A 465 -1.52 -1.90 7.19
C ALA A 465 -1.20 -0.58 7.92
N CYS A 466 -2.14 0.36 7.85
CA CYS A 466 -1.97 1.75 8.28
C CYS A 466 -1.75 1.98 9.77
N TRP A 467 -1.87 0.94 10.61
CA TRP A 467 -1.58 1.04 12.04
C TRP A 467 -0.12 0.70 12.40
N ALA A 468 0.73 0.43 11.42
CA ALA A 468 2.15 0.26 11.65
C ALA A 468 2.77 1.52 12.26
N SER A 469 3.50 1.35 13.36
CA SER A 469 4.18 2.40 14.13
C SER A 469 3.28 3.56 14.60
N GLN A 470 1.98 3.31 14.79
CA GLN A 470 1.05 4.34 15.31
C GLN A 470 1.00 4.40 16.84
N TYR A 471 1.65 3.46 17.52
CA TYR A 471 1.58 3.24 18.96
C TYR A 471 2.94 2.84 19.51
N ASP A 472 3.28 3.32 20.70
CA ASP A 472 4.48 2.90 21.43
C ASP A 472 4.36 1.43 21.90
N SER A 473 3.15 1.03 22.34
CA SER A 473 2.79 -0.37 22.59
C SER A 473 1.29 -0.57 22.45
N ILE A 474 0.89 -1.36 21.44
CA ILE A 474 -0.48 -1.79 21.21
C ILE A 474 -0.96 -2.65 22.38
N LEU A 475 -0.11 -3.53 22.89
CA LEU A 475 -0.50 -4.47 23.95
C LEU A 475 -0.78 -3.80 25.29
N GLU A 476 -0.07 -2.71 25.59
CA GLU A 476 -0.28 -1.91 26.80
C GLU A 476 -1.55 -1.05 26.68
N GLU A 477 -1.71 -0.33 25.57
CA GLU A 477 -2.84 0.58 25.38
C GLU A 477 -4.17 -0.18 25.19
N PHE A 478 -4.12 -1.36 24.57
CA PHE A 478 -5.30 -2.17 24.25
C PHE A 478 -5.24 -3.59 24.85
N PRO A 479 -5.51 -3.73 26.16
CA PRO A 479 -5.50 -5.03 26.86
C PRO A 479 -6.58 -6.00 26.37
N ASN A 480 -7.52 -5.56 25.53
CA ASN A 480 -8.57 -6.37 24.92
C ASN A 480 -8.29 -6.77 23.44
N PHE A 481 -7.17 -6.34 22.85
CA PHE A 481 -6.82 -6.62 21.44
C PHE A 481 -5.94 -7.85 21.24
N ILE A 482 -6.37 -8.77 20.40
CA ILE A 482 -5.60 -9.95 20.02
C ILE A 482 -5.30 -9.86 18.53
N SER A 483 -4.03 -9.81 18.16
CA SER A 483 -3.67 -9.88 16.75
C SER A 483 -3.81 -11.31 16.24
N VAL A 484 -4.14 -11.46 14.97
CA VAL A 484 -4.18 -12.73 14.25
C VAL A 484 -3.19 -12.63 13.09
N ALA A 485 -2.17 -13.47 13.08
CA ALA A 485 -1.28 -13.63 11.93
C ALA A 485 -1.90 -14.62 10.93
N MET A 486 -1.90 -14.27 9.65
CA MET A 486 -2.35 -15.13 8.56
C MET A 486 -1.14 -15.80 7.93
N ILE A 487 -0.98 -17.11 8.15
CA ILE A 487 0.22 -17.85 7.72
C ILE A 487 -0.08 -18.54 6.40
N GLN A 488 0.70 -18.23 5.37
CA GLN A 488 0.63 -18.89 4.07
C GLN A 488 1.59 -20.08 4.05
N ASN A 489 1.13 -21.23 3.56
CA ASN A 489 1.89 -22.48 3.46
C ASN A 489 2.58 -22.88 4.78
N PRO A 490 1.85 -22.99 5.90
CA PRO A 490 2.42 -23.38 7.19
C PRO A 490 3.14 -24.73 7.09
N GLY A 491 4.31 -24.82 7.74
CA GLY A 491 5.23 -25.95 7.70
C GLY A 491 5.97 -26.13 6.37
N ASN A 492 5.71 -25.32 5.33
CA ASN A 492 6.44 -25.41 4.08
C ASN A 492 7.81 -24.71 4.19
N PRO A 493 8.92 -25.45 4.06
CA PRO A 493 10.25 -24.89 4.33
C PRO A 493 10.67 -23.75 3.39
N LYS A 494 10.09 -23.66 2.18
CA LYS A 494 10.44 -22.64 1.19
C LYS A 494 9.42 -21.51 1.12
N HIS A 495 8.16 -21.80 1.42
CA HIS A 495 7.04 -20.91 1.12
C HIS A 495 6.23 -20.47 2.35
N GLU A 496 6.62 -20.88 3.55
CA GLU A 496 6.01 -20.38 4.79
C GLU A 496 6.34 -18.90 5.02
N LYS A 497 5.29 -18.09 5.15
CA LYS A 497 5.40 -16.67 5.50
C LYS A 497 4.14 -16.16 6.18
N ILE A 498 4.27 -15.08 6.95
CA ILE A 498 3.14 -14.25 7.37
C ILE A 498 2.69 -13.47 6.15
N ALA A 499 1.42 -13.59 5.79
CA ALA A 499 0.83 -13.03 4.58
C ALA A 499 -0.41 -12.19 4.89
N GLY A 500 -0.45 -11.57 6.06
CA GLY A 500 -1.51 -10.68 6.49
C GLY A 500 -1.80 -10.75 7.98
N GLY A 501 -2.75 -9.94 8.40
CA GLY A 501 -3.24 -9.97 9.77
C GLY A 501 -4.59 -9.32 9.97
N SER A 502 -5.05 -9.43 11.20
CA SER A 502 -6.31 -8.84 11.69
C SER A 502 -6.26 -8.69 13.20
N PHE A 503 -7.17 -7.92 13.78
CA PHE A 503 -7.42 -7.90 15.21
C PHE A 503 -8.74 -8.58 15.57
N LEU A 504 -8.73 -9.28 16.69
CA LEU A 504 -9.91 -9.64 17.45
C LEU A 504 -9.98 -8.74 18.67
N ILE A 505 -11.13 -8.10 18.88
CA ILE A 505 -11.35 -7.16 19.97
C ILE A 505 -12.46 -7.70 20.87
N GLU A 506 -12.13 -7.91 22.14
CA GLU A 506 -13.15 -8.21 23.15
C GLU A 506 -13.86 -6.91 23.55
N ALA A 507 -15.18 -6.84 23.36
CA ALA A 507 -15.97 -5.64 23.63
C ALA A 507 -17.43 -5.97 23.98
N LYS A 508 -18.22 -4.95 24.29
CA LYS A 508 -19.66 -5.07 24.55
C LYS A 508 -20.49 -4.26 23.56
N ALA A 509 -21.62 -4.83 23.15
CA ALA A 509 -22.68 -4.12 22.46
C ALA A 509 -23.44 -3.19 23.43
N GLN A 510 -24.11 -2.18 22.89
CA GLN A 510 -24.91 -1.22 23.67
C GLN A 510 -26.04 -1.89 24.48
N ASN A 511 -26.54 -3.03 24.02
CA ASN A 511 -27.55 -3.84 24.72
C ASN A 511 -26.95 -4.79 25.79
N GLY A 512 -25.62 -4.73 26.02
CA GLY A 512 -24.91 -5.54 26.99
C GLY A 512 -24.38 -6.89 26.47
N GLU A 513 -24.67 -7.26 25.22
CA GLU A 513 -24.16 -8.51 24.62
C GLU A 513 -22.62 -8.48 24.52
N ASP A 514 -21.97 -9.56 24.93
CA ASP A 514 -20.53 -9.73 24.77
C ASP A 514 -20.17 -10.05 23.33
N LEU A 515 -19.21 -9.31 22.78
CA LEU A 515 -18.76 -9.43 21.40
C LEU A 515 -17.29 -9.86 21.34
N LEU A 516 -16.98 -10.62 20.29
CA LEU A 516 -15.63 -10.74 19.73
C LEU A 516 -15.68 -10.09 18.34
N ILE A 517 -14.96 -8.97 18.17
CA ILE A 517 -15.04 -8.16 16.96
C ILE A 517 -13.80 -8.39 16.10
N ILE A 518 -14.01 -8.78 14.84
CA ILE A 518 -12.97 -8.82 13.81
C ILE A 518 -12.81 -7.41 13.24
N ARG A 519 -11.60 -6.88 13.31
CA ARG A 519 -11.23 -5.56 12.78
C ARG A 519 -9.99 -5.68 11.88
N GLY A 520 -9.96 -4.91 10.80
CA GLY A 520 -8.81 -4.86 9.90
C GLY A 520 -8.49 -6.23 9.28
N LEU A 521 -9.46 -6.90 8.64
CA LEU A 521 -9.24 -8.19 8.00
C LEU A 521 -8.35 -7.98 6.75
N ASN A 522 -7.03 -8.07 6.94
CA ASN A 522 -6.05 -7.52 6.00
C ASN A 522 -5.03 -8.59 5.55
N PRO A 523 -5.44 -9.58 4.73
CA PRO A 523 -4.49 -10.41 3.99
C PRO A 523 -3.65 -9.53 3.06
N GLN A 524 -2.39 -9.84 2.79
CA GLN A 524 -1.58 -9.05 1.85
C GLN A 524 -2.22 -8.96 0.46
N GLU A 525 -2.06 -7.81 -0.20
CA GLU A 525 -2.70 -7.50 -1.49
C GLU A 525 -2.37 -8.55 -2.58
N ASN A 526 -1.10 -8.96 -2.66
CA ASN A 526 -0.68 -10.00 -3.60
C ASN A 526 -1.30 -11.38 -3.32
N LEU A 527 -1.65 -11.67 -2.07
CA LEU A 527 -2.28 -12.93 -1.68
C LEU A 527 -3.78 -12.90 -1.99
N ILE A 528 -4.49 -11.86 -1.54
CA ILE A 528 -5.95 -11.78 -1.71
C ILE A 528 -6.35 -11.69 -3.19
N ASN A 529 -5.51 -11.08 -4.03
CA ASN A 529 -5.68 -11.08 -5.49
C ASN A 529 -5.48 -12.45 -6.17
N GLN A 530 -5.17 -13.50 -5.40
CA GLN A 530 -5.12 -14.89 -5.86
C GLN A 530 -6.19 -15.76 -5.22
N LEU A 531 -6.85 -15.30 -4.14
CA LEU A 531 -7.80 -16.08 -3.35
C LEU A 531 -9.24 -15.70 -3.69
N SER A 532 -10.16 -16.64 -3.50
CA SER A 532 -11.59 -16.33 -3.41
C SER A 532 -11.84 -15.54 -2.13
N PRO A 533 -12.34 -14.29 -2.20
CA PRO A 533 -12.65 -13.50 -1.00
C PRO A 533 -13.69 -14.18 -0.12
N GLU A 534 -14.67 -14.86 -0.73
CA GLU A 534 -15.72 -15.61 -0.05
C GLU A 534 -15.15 -16.82 0.71
N ASP A 535 -14.41 -17.71 0.03
CA ASP A 535 -13.85 -18.90 0.66
C ASP A 535 -12.81 -18.54 1.74
N PHE A 536 -12.04 -17.45 1.54
CA PHE A 536 -11.15 -16.89 2.55
C PHE A 536 -11.93 -16.40 3.78
N TYR A 537 -12.95 -15.58 3.57
CA TYR A 537 -13.79 -15.03 4.63
C TYR A 537 -14.49 -16.14 5.43
N GLU A 538 -15.13 -17.09 4.76
CA GLU A 538 -15.88 -18.16 5.43
C GLU A 538 -14.98 -19.01 6.33
N ASN A 539 -13.78 -19.36 5.85
CA ASN A 539 -12.81 -20.12 6.61
C ASN A 539 -12.30 -19.33 7.83
N PHE A 540 -12.07 -18.02 7.68
CA PHE A 540 -11.68 -17.14 8.79
C PHE A 540 -12.79 -17.02 9.84
N ILE A 541 -14.03 -16.74 9.41
CA ILE A 541 -15.19 -16.63 10.29
C ILE A 541 -15.46 -17.94 11.02
N ARG A 542 -15.40 -19.08 10.33
CA ARG A 542 -15.66 -20.41 10.92
C ARG A 542 -14.78 -20.65 12.16
N HIS A 543 -13.47 -20.42 12.03
CA HIS A 543 -12.52 -20.62 13.13
C HIS A 543 -12.81 -19.70 14.33
N PHE A 544 -12.98 -18.40 14.11
CA PHE A 544 -13.16 -17.46 15.21
C PHE A 544 -14.58 -17.46 15.78
N LYS A 545 -15.56 -18.01 15.05
CA LYS A 545 -16.91 -18.24 15.58
C LYS A 545 -16.87 -19.31 16.66
N GLU A 546 -16.14 -20.41 16.44
CA GLU A 546 -15.96 -21.45 17.47
C GLU A 546 -15.29 -20.88 18.73
N ILE A 547 -14.30 -19.99 18.58
CA ILE A 547 -13.65 -19.32 19.72
C ILE A 547 -14.63 -18.41 20.45
N ALA A 548 -15.39 -17.58 19.72
CA ALA A 548 -16.38 -16.68 20.31
C ALA A 548 -17.45 -17.47 21.09
N GLU A 549 -17.97 -18.56 20.53
CA GLU A 549 -18.98 -19.42 21.16
C GLU A 549 -18.46 -20.06 22.44
N ARG A 550 -17.21 -20.55 22.46
CA ARG A 550 -16.57 -21.10 23.68
C ARG A 550 -16.42 -20.07 24.80
N GLN A 551 -16.38 -18.79 24.46
CA GLN A 551 -16.33 -17.69 25.42
C GLN A 551 -17.71 -17.10 25.75
N GLY A 552 -18.80 -17.64 25.19
CA GLY A 552 -20.14 -17.08 25.34
C GLY A 552 -20.32 -15.71 24.67
N ARG A 553 -19.46 -15.38 23.70
CA ARG A 553 -19.49 -14.12 22.92
C ARG A 553 -20.19 -14.35 21.58
N LYS A 554 -20.74 -13.29 21.00
CA LYS A 554 -21.14 -13.27 19.58
C LYS A 554 -20.00 -12.74 18.72
N LEU A 555 -19.76 -13.37 17.57
CA LEU A 555 -18.79 -12.87 16.61
C LEU A 555 -19.39 -11.71 15.81
N ALA A 556 -18.62 -10.64 15.66
CA ALA A 556 -18.93 -9.49 14.84
C ALA A 556 -17.75 -9.16 13.93
N ILE A 557 -18.00 -8.44 12.84
CA ILE A 557 -16.97 -7.88 11.96
C ILE A 557 -17.25 -6.40 11.70
N VAL A 558 -16.18 -5.62 11.58
CA VAL A 558 -16.26 -4.22 11.16
C VAL A 558 -16.41 -4.14 9.64
N ILE A 559 -17.43 -3.43 9.16
CA ILE A 559 -17.62 -3.09 7.74
C ILE A 559 -18.08 -1.64 7.63
N ASP A 560 -17.13 -0.74 7.37
CA ASP A 560 -17.32 0.70 7.24
C ASP A 560 -17.84 1.10 5.83
N ASP A 561 -17.65 2.35 5.43
CA ASP A 561 -18.19 2.94 4.19
C ASP A 561 -17.19 3.02 3.04
N HIS A 562 -15.91 2.67 3.25
CA HIS A 562 -14.87 2.68 2.23
C HIS A 562 -13.73 1.69 2.52
N SER A 563 -13.07 1.21 1.45
CA SER A 563 -11.78 0.52 1.57
C SER A 563 -10.70 1.51 2.03
N GLY A 564 -9.77 1.05 2.87
CA GLY A 564 -8.76 1.90 3.51
C GLY A 564 -9.06 2.26 4.97
N GLY A 565 -10.28 1.97 5.44
CA GLY A 565 -10.74 2.28 6.80
C GLY A 565 -10.46 1.19 7.84
N SER A 566 -11.40 1.00 8.76
CA SER A 566 -11.33 0.00 9.84
C SER A 566 -11.67 -1.43 9.42
N SER A 567 -12.28 -1.61 8.25
CA SER A 567 -12.66 -2.93 7.72
C SER A 567 -11.46 -3.66 7.11
N THR A 568 -10.97 -3.18 5.98
CA THR A 568 -9.83 -3.73 5.24
C THR A 568 -9.31 -2.72 4.21
N ASN A 569 -8.01 -2.79 3.89
CA ASN A 569 -7.37 -1.98 2.84
C ASN A 569 -7.24 -2.77 1.54
N ARG A 570 -7.99 -3.86 1.38
CA ARG A 570 -7.92 -4.76 0.23
C ARG A 570 -9.18 -4.56 -0.61
N PRO A 571 -9.11 -3.85 -1.76
CA PRO A 571 -10.30 -3.49 -2.53
C PRO A 571 -11.20 -4.69 -2.87
N LEU A 572 -10.58 -5.80 -3.29
CA LEU A 572 -11.30 -7.03 -3.64
C LEU A 572 -12.07 -7.63 -2.45
N LEU A 573 -11.46 -7.67 -1.27
CA LEU A 573 -12.10 -8.18 -0.06
C LEU A 573 -13.14 -7.19 0.50
N TYR A 574 -12.85 -5.89 0.46
CA TYR A 574 -13.78 -4.85 0.89
C TYR A 574 -15.07 -4.92 0.08
N GLU A 575 -14.97 -5.07 -1.24
CA GLU A 575 -16.14 -5.15 -2.12
C GLU A 575 -17.03 -6.36 -1.79
N PHE A 576 -16.41 -7.52 -1.50
CA PHE A 576 -17.13 -8.69 -1.01
C PHE A 576 -17.83 -8.41 0.33
N LEU A 577 -17.12 -7.84 1.31
CA LEU A 577 -17.67 -7.51 2.63
C LEU A 577 -18.81 -6.48 2.53
N ASN A 578 -18.66 -5.46 1.68
CA ASN A 578 -19.66 -4.41 1.49
C ASN A 578 -20.94 -4.95 0.84
N LYS A 579 -20.85 -5.94 -0.06
CA LYS A 579 -22.02 -6.68 -0.56
C LYS A 579 -22.67 -7.50 0.54
N LEU A 580 -21.87 -8.21 1.33
CA LEU A 580 -22.33 -9.05 2.44
C LEU A 580 -23.04 -8.25 3.54
N LYS A 581 -22.57 -7.03 3.83
CA LYS A 581 -23.11 -6.09 4.83
C LYS A 581 -24.62 -5.93 4.78
N ASN A 582 -25.22 -5.96 3.58
CA ASN A 582 -26.68 -5.82 3.41
C ASN A 582 -27.49 -6.99 4.00
N ASN A 583 -26.85 -8.14 4.20
CA ASN A 583 -27.46 -9.35 4.76
C ASN A 583 -27.12 -9.57 6.24
N LEU A 584 -26.28 -8.72 6.84
CA LEU A 584 -25.83 -8.87 8.22
C LEU A 584 -26.60 -7.96 9.18
N ARG A 585 -26.79 -8.43 10.41
CA ARG A 585 -27.41 -7.62 11.46
C ARG A 585 -26.39 -6.65 12.05
N LYS A 586 -26.60 -5.35 11.84
CA LYS A 586 -25.82 -4.29 12.48
C LYS A 586 -25.96 -4.32 14.01
N VAL A 587 -24.85 -4.14 14.72
CA VAL A 587 -24.79 -4.04 16.18
C VAL A 587 -24.02 -2.77 16.56
N LYS A 588 -24.53 -2.05 17.56
CA LYS A 588 -23.91 -0.82 18.06
C LYS A 588 -23.06 -1.14 19.30
N LEU A 589 -21.85 -0.60 19.37
CA LEU A 589 -20.96 -0.80 20.52
C LEU A 589 -21.35 0.08 21.71
N ALA A 590 -21.06 -0.39 22.92
CA ALA A 590 -21.34 0.34 24.16
C ALA A 590 -20.38 1.52 24.37
N PHE A 591 -19.10 1.33 24.07
CA PHE A 591 -18.03 2.30 24.33
C PHE A 591 -17.13 2.46 23.11
N ASP A 592 -16.79 3.72 22.81
CA ASP A 592 -15.84 4.06 21.73
C ASP A 592 -14.39 3.83 22.18
N GLU A 593 -14.06 4.19 23.42
CA GLU A 593 -12.69 4.23 23.96
C GLU A 593 -11.97 2.87 23.85
N GLU A 594 -12.66 1.76 24.14
CA GLU A 594 -12.08 0.42 24.13
C GLU A 594 -11.89 -0.17 22.71
N THR A 595 -12.41 0.52 21.69
CA THR A 595 -12.41 0.03 20.30
C THR A 595 -11.92 1.06 19.28
N ASN A 596 -11.71 2.30 19.69
CA ASN A 596 -11.11 3.36 18.88
C ASN A 596 -9.61 3.09 18.75
N PHE A 597 -9.20 2.83 17.52
CA PHE A 597 -7.83 2.47 17.19
C PHE A 597 -7.46 3.16 15.89
N ASN A 598 -6.25 3.69 15.80
CA ASN A 598 -5.74 4.54 14.74
C ASN A 598 -6.69 5.70 14.37
N GLY A 599 -7.41 6.27 15.36
CA GLY A 599 -8.37 7.35 15.17
C GLY A 599 -9.73 6.95 14.56
N TYR A 600 -9.94 5.67 14.24
CA TYR A 600 -11.22 5.20 13.69
C TYR A 600 -12.16 4.67 14.78
N LYS A 601 -13.33 5.30 14.83
CA LYS A 601 -14.46 4.92 15.67
C LYS A 601 -15.33 3.91 14.95
N ILE A 602 -15.46 2.71 15.50
CA ILE A 602 -16.20 1.60 14.88
C ILE A 602 -17.59 1.36 15.51
N VAL A 603 -18.02 2.26 16.39
CA VAL A 603 -19.24 2.12 17.20
C VAL A 603 -20.48 1.83 16.36
N ASP A 604 -20.57 2.43 15.18
CA ASP A 604 -21.68 2.30 14.25
C ASP A 604 -21.31 1.45 13.01
N ASP A 605 -20.23 0.65 13.03
CA ASP A 605 -19.76 -0.09 11.86
C ASP A 605 -19.56 -1.59 12.10
N CYS A 606 -20.14 -2.12 13.18
CA CYS A 606 -20.07 -3.54 13.53
C CYS A 606 -21.30 -4.32 13.06
N TYR A 607 -21.09 -5.52 12.52
CA TYR A 607 -22.13 -6.41 12.00
C TYR A 607 -21.93 -7.80 12.56
N LEU A 608 -22.98 -8.43 13.07
CA LEU A 608 -22.90 -9.80 13.57
C LEU A 608 -22.76 -10.77 12.40
N VAL A 609 -21.83 -11.70 12.55
CA VAL A 609 -21.56 -12.77 11.59
C VAL A 609 -22.04 -14.07 12.20
N GLY A 610 -23.01 -14.70 11.55
CA GLY A 610 -23.80 -15.80 12.09
C GLY A 610 -24.02 -16.87 11.04
#